data_AF-A0A8J4A447-F1
#
_entry.id   AF-A0A8J4A447-F1
#
_cell.length_a   1.000
_cell.length_b   1.000
_cell.length_c   1.000
_cell.angle_alpha   90.00
_cell.angle_beta   90.00
_cell.angle_gamma   90.00
#
_symmetry.space_group_name_H-M   'P 1'
#
loop_
_entity.id
_entity.type
_entity.pdbx_description
1 polymer ?
#
loop_
_entity_poly.entity_id
_entity_poly.type
_entity_poly.pdbx_seq_one_letter_code
_entity_poly.pdbx_strand_id
1 'polypeptide(L)'
;MRLITRADVDLAATLALCARMGNARTVLTRLRDRFEDPLAQPQAVLDYGLCRAVFLLNDPNDSDKGPHQVAAAQALSRCLDIDPSWWLPRYLRMEINSVLVDTVPGVDAEPPARDLETLLSDQAGVAGPPPYFLSTHAALLRQRLREGSAVDKAVEEFASAVDTVAPAPAGISLPYLDLPFREAVLLLRHAGYDDAAASLRTTGLTIYPGSVPLHYA
;
A
#
# COMPACT_ATOMS: atom_id res chain seq x y z
N MET A 1 -3.33 -4.81 -16.69
CA MET A 1 -2.98 -4.68 -15.27
C MET A 1 -3.07 -6.04 -14.59
N ARG A 2 -2.01 -6.46 -13.89
CA ARG A 2 -2.04 -7.67 -13.06
C ARG A 2 -2.59 -7.33 -11.68
N LEU A 3 -3.70 -7.99 -11.34
CA LEU A 3 -4.41 -7.84 -10.08
C LEU A 3 -3.80 -8.70 -8.96
N ILE A 4 -4.20 -8.43 -7.72
CA ILE A 4 -3.81 -9.23 -6.56
C ILE A 4 -4.40 -10.63 -6.70
N THR A 5 -3.55 -11.64 -6.55
CA THR A 5 -3.94 -13.05 -6.57
C THR A 5 -4.03 -13.60 -5.16
N ARG A 6 -4.69 -14.76 -5.02
CA ARG A 6 -4.72 -15.49 -3.74
C ARG A 6 -3.33 -15.88 -3.25
N ALA A 7 -2.41 -16.22 -4.15
CA ALA A 7 -1.04 -16.56 -3.80
C ALA A 7 -0.29 -15.39 -3.14
N ASP A 8 -0.55 -14.15 -3.60
CA ASP A 8 0.03 -12.95 -3.01
C ASP A 8 -0.46 -12.75 -1.56
N VAL A 9 -1.76 -13.02 -1.32
CA VAL A 9 -2.38 -12.92 0.01
C VAL A 9 -1.84 -13.98 0.96
N ASP A 10 -1.80 -15.24 0.52
CA ASP A 10 -1.31 -16.37 1.34
C ASP A 10 0.17 -16.16 1.71
N LEU A 11 0.98 -15.65 0.77
CA LEU A 11 2.37 -15.30 1.01
C LEU A 11 2.49 -14.18 2.04
N ALA A 12 1.78 -13.06 1.87
CA ALA A 12 1.82 -11.95 2.82
C ALA A 12 1.37 -12.36 4.23
N ALA A 13 0.33 -13.18 4.35
CA ALA A 13 -0.15 -13.70 5.64
C ALA A 13 0.90 -14.59 6.30
N THR A 14 1.56 -15.47 5.52
CA THR A 14 2.65 -16.32 5.99
C THR A 14 3.82 -15.49 6.49
N LEU A 15 4.22 -14.47 5.72
CA LEU A 15 5.30 -13.54 6.09
C LEU A 15 4.95 -12.81 7.40
N ALA A 16 3.74 -12.24 7.52
CA ALA A 16 3.30 -11.56 8.73
C ALA A 16 3.29 -12.49 9.97
N LEU A 17 2.96 -13.77 9.80
CA LEU A 17 3.09 -14.77 10.86
C LEU A 17 4.56 -15.01 11.23
N CYS A 18 5.44 -15.19 10.24
CA CYS A 18 6.87 -15.36 10.47
C CYS A 18 7.48 -14.15 11.22
N ALA A 19 7.05 -12.93 10.89
CA ALA A 19 7.47 -11.71 11.59
C ALA A 19 7.08 -11.75 13.07
N ARG A 20 5.80 -12.04 13.35
CA ARG A 20 5.28 -12.14 14.74
C ARG A 20 5.93 -13.24 15.57
N MET A 21 6.42 -14.30 14.93
CA MET A 21 7.16 -15.39 15.57
C MET A 21 8.65 -15.08 15.78
N GLY A 22 9.14 -13.89 15.43
CA GLY A 22 10.56 -13.53 15.56
C GLY A 22 11.47 -14.15 14.51
N ASN A 23 10.90 -14.74 13.44
CA ASN A 23 11.66 -15.41 12.38
C ASN A 23 11.96 -14.50 11.17
N ALA A 24 11.65 -13.21 11.27
CA ALA A 24 11.78 -12.24 10.18
C ALA A 24 13.18 -12.28 9.53
N ARG A 25 14.24 -12.21 10.34
CA ARG A 25 15.61 -12.18 9.84
C ARG A 25 15.96 -13.42 9.00
N THR A 26 15.60 -14.61 9.46
CA THR A 26 15.88 -15.86 8.74
C THR A 26 15.15 -15.93 7.41
N VAL A 27 13.89 -15.49 7.37
CA VAL A 27 13.09 -15.46 6.13
C VAL A 27 13.65 -14.43 5.16
N LEU A 28 13.98 -13.22 5.63
CA LEU A 28 14.60 -12.17 4.81
C LEU A 28 15.89 -12.63 4.16
N THR A 29 16.79 -13.25 4.93
CA THR A 29 18.07 -13.74 4.40
C THR A 29 17.83 -14.74 3.26
N ARG A 30 16.96 -15.73 3.46
CA ARG A 30 16.66 -16.74 2.44
C ARG A 30 16.05 -16.16 1.17
N LEU A 31 15.13 -15.20 1.30
CA LEU A 31 14.48 -14.56 0.16
C LEU A 31 15.43 -13.58 -0.56
N ARG A 32 16.30 -12.89 0.19
CA ARG A 32 17.35 -12.05 -0.39
C ARG A 32 18.29 -12.88 -1.26
N ASP A 33 18.78 -14.01 -0.77
CA ASP A 33 19.73 -14.83 -1.52
C ASP A 33 19.09 -15.35 -2.84
N ARG A 34 17.78 -15.65 -2.84
CA ARG A 34 17.02 -15.97 -4.07
C ARG A 34 16.80 -14.78 -4.99
N PHE A 35 16.72 -13.57 -4.45
CA PHE A 35 16.54 -12.32 -5.20
C PHE A 35 17.85 -11.82 -5.82
N GLU A 36 18.98 -12.06 -5.15
CA GLU A 36 20.32 -11.67 -5.63
C GLU A 36 20.86 -12.62 -6.70
N ASP A 37 20.25 -13.80 -6.87
CA ASP A 37 20.59 -14.73 -7.96
C ASP A 37 20.34 -14.07 -9.33
N PRO A 38 21.36 -13.98 -10.22
CA PRO A 38 21.19 -13.46 -11.57
C PRO A 38 20.15 -14.22 -12.42
N LEU A 39 19.82 -15.45 -12.04
CA LEU A 39 18.81 -16.30 -12.69
C LEU A 39 17.46 -16.26 -11.94
N ALA A 40 17.29 -15.34 -11.00
CA ALA A 40 16.06 -15.21 -10.23
C ALA A 40 14.84 -15.07 -11.14
N GLN A 41 13.85 -15.91 -10.90
CA GLN A 41 12.55 -15.80 -11.57
C GLN A 41 11.81 -14.55 -11.05
N PRO A 42 10.91 -13.96 -11.85
CA PRO A 42 10.07 -12.82 -11.42
C PRO A 42 9.38 -13.00 -10.07
N GLN A 43 8.98 -14.23 -9.75
CA GLN A 43 8.36 -14.55 -8.46
C GLN A 43 9.32 -14.35 -7.28
N ALA A 44 10.61 -14.66 -7.41
CA ALA A 44 11.57 -14.44 -6.32
C ALA A 44 11.75 -12.95 -6.00
N VAL A 45 11.65 -12.10 -7.02
CA VAL A 45 11.67 -10.63 -6.87
C VAL A 45 10.44 -10.14 -6.11
N LEU A 46 9.26 -10.65 -6.48
CA LEU A 46 8.01 -10.37 -5.78
C LEU A 46 8.05 -10.84 -4.33
N ASP A 47 8.47 -12.08 -4.09
CA ASP A 47 8.54 -12.68 -2.76
C ASP A 47 9.39 -11.83 -1.81
N TYR A 48 10.57 -11.40 -2.28
CA TYR A 48 11.48 -10.57 -1.49
C TYR A 48 10.94 -9.15 -1.27
N GLY A 49 10.41 -8.49 -2.31
CA GLY A 49 9.80 -7.17 -2.20
C GLY A 49 8.62 -7.14 -1.24
N LEU A 50 7.73 -8.14 -1.34
CA LEU A 50 6.58 -8.30 -0.45
C LEU A 50 7.02 -8.60 0.99
N CYS A 51 8.02 -9.47 1.20
CA CYS A 51 8.59 -9.74 2.51
C CYS A 51 9.14 -8.48 3.19
N ARG A 52 9.90 -7.67 2.45
CA ARG A 52 10.43 -6.40 2.95
C ARG A 52 9.31 -5.43 3.33
N ALA A 53 8.31 -5.27 2.46
CA ALA A 53 7.16 -4.40 2.73
C ALA A 53 6.38 -4.85 3.97
N VAL A 54 6.07 -6.15 4.08
CA VAL A 54 5.35 -6.70 5.23
C VAL A 54 6.14 -6.48 6.53
N PHE A 55 7.45 -6.66 6.54
CA PHE A 55 8.23 -6.53 7.78
C PHE A 55 8.39 -5.08 8.22
N LEU A 56 8.62 -4.16 7.29
CA LEU A 56 8.64 -2.72 7.57
C LEU A 56 7.37 -2.21 8.24
N LEU A 57 6.24 -2.81 7.90
CA LEU A 57 4.93 -2.43 8.42
C LEU A 57 4.59 -3.11 9.74
N ASN A 58 5.25 -4.22 10.08
CA ASN A 58 5.02 -4.97 11.32
C ASN A 58 6.01 -4.63 12.43
N ASP A 59 7.16 -4.00 12.13
CA ASP A 59 8.13 -3.55 13.13
C ASP A 59 8.31 -2.01 13.10
N PRO A 60 7.43 -1.26 13.78
CA PRO A 60 7.48 0.20 13.78
C PRO A 60 8.64 0.77 14.62
N ASN A 61 9.29 -0.03 15.47
CA ASN A 61 10.32 0.41 16.41
C ASN A 61 11.75 0.09 15.94
N ASP A 62 11.90 -0.41 14.71
CA ASP A 62 13.22 -0.71 14.15
C ASP A 62 14.03 0.57 13.93
N SER A 63 15.16 0.70 14.63
CA SER A 63 16.09 1.82 14.48
C SER A 63 16.74 1.86 13.09
N ASP A 64 16.74 0.75 12.34
CA ASP A 64 17.32 0.61 11.01
C ASP A 64 16.24 0.64 9.89
N LYS A 65 15.09 1.28 10.16
CA LYS A 65 13.96 1.35 9.23
C LYS A 65 14.31 1.95 7.86
N GLY A 66 15.15 2.98 7.82
CA GLY A 66 15.56 3.65 6.59
C GLY A 66 16.20 2.71 5.56
N PRO A 67 17.31 2.03 5.89
CA PRO A 67 17.90 1.01 5.03
C PRO A 67 16.93 -0.07 4.57
N HIS A 68 15.99 -0.48 5.43
CA HIS A 68 14.98 -1.47 5.06
C HIS A 68 13.95 -0.91 4.08
N GLN A 69 13.53 0.35 4.21
CA GLN A 69 12.64 1.03 3.26
C GLN A 69 13.30 1.18 1.89
N VAL A 70 14.58 1.57 1.84
CA VAL A 70 15.34 1.65 0.58
C VAL A 70 15.40 0.28 -0.10
N ALA A 71 15.75 -0.78 0.66
CA ALA A 71 15.82 -2.14 0.10
C ALA A 71 14.45 -2.63 -0.40
N ALA A 72 13.37 -2.29 0.29
CA ALA A 72 12.02 -2.60 -0.15
C ALA A 72 11.67 -1.87 -1.45
N ALA A 73 11.88 -0.56 -1.50
CA ALA A 73 11.62 0.25 -2.70
C ALA A 73 12.40 -0.26 -3.92
N GLN A 74 13.67 -0.61 -3.76
CA GLN A 74 14.50 -1.18 -4.83
C GLN A 74 13.99 -2.54 -5.32
N ALA A 75 13.61 -3.43 -4.40
CA ALA A 75 13.04 -4.74 -4.77
C ALA A 75 11.72 -4.60 -5.52
N LEU A 76 10.86 -3.66 -5.10
CA LEU A 76 9.59 -3.36 -5.77
C LEU A 76 9.80 -2.69 -7.12
N SER A 77 10.80 -1.81 -7.28
CA SER A 77 11.18 -1.27 -8.58
C SER A 77 11.60 -2.37 -9.56
N ARG A 78 12.41 -3.34 -9.13
CA ARG A 78 12.75 -4.50 -9.98
C ARG A 78 11.53 -5.33 -10.39
N CYS A 79 10.49 -5.42 -9.55
CA CYS A 79 9.24 -6.06 -9.96
C CYS A 79 8.60 -5.32 -11.14
N LEU A 80 8.63 -3.99 -11.12
CA LEU A 80 8.04 -3.14 -12.15
C LEU A 80 8.90 -3.02 -13.41
N ASP A 81 10.21 -3.22 -13.30
CA ASP A 81 11.10 -3.38 -14.46
C ASP A 81 10.77 -4.66 -15.23
N ILE A 82 10.34 -5.72 -14.53
CA ILE A 82 9.93 -6.99 -15.14
C ILE A 82 8.52 -6.90 -15.72
N ASP A 83 7.57 -6.37 -14.95
CA ASP A 83 6.18 -6.17 -15.41
C ASP A 83 5.62 -4.86 -14.82
N PRO A 84 5.56 -3.79 -15.64
CA PRO A 84 5.09 -2.49 -15.18
C PRO A 84 3.59 -2.47 -14.85
N SER A 85 2.83 -3.50 -15.24
CA SER A 85 1.39 -3.57 -15.03
C SER A 85 0.99 -4.18 -13.67
N TRP A 86 1.97 -4.55 -12.83
CA TRP A 86 1.72 -5.15 -11.53
C TRP A 86 1.24 -4.14 -10.49
N TRP A 87 -0.04 -4.28 -10.11
CA TRP A 87 -0.69 -3.34 -9.20
C TRP A 87 -0.07 -3.36 -7.80
N LEU A 88 0.13 -4.54 -7.20
CA LEU A 88 0.52 -4.65 -5.80
C LEU A 88 1.92 -4.08 -5.51
N PRO A 89 2.98 -4.40 -6.27
CA PRO A 89 4.29 -3.79 -6.06
C PRO A 89 4.32 -2.30 -6.31
N ARG A 90 3.55 -1.81 -7.29
CA ARG A 90 3.41 -0.36 -7.53
C ARG A 90 2.75 0.33 -6.35
N TYR A 91 1.65 -0.22 -5.85
CA TYR A 91 0.95 0.29 -4.67
C TYR A 91 1.85 0.27 -3.43
N LEU A 92 2.56 -0.83 -3.17
CA LEU A 92 3.48 -0.93 -2.04
C LEU A 92 4.66 0.05 -2.15
N ARG A 93 5.22 0.23 -3.35
CA ARG A 93 6.33 1.17 -3.58
C ARG A 93 5.88 2.60 -3.34
N MET A 94 4.69 2.97 -3.83
CA MET A 94 4.06 4.26 -3.55
C MET A 94 3.92 4.49 -2.04
N GLU A 95 3.36 3.53 -1.30
CA GLU A 95 3.20 3.65 0.16
C GLU A 95 4.54 3.77 0.88
N ILE A 96 5.53 2.94 0.54
CA ILE A 96 6.88 3.00 1.14
C ILE A 96 7.55 4.34 0.84
N ASN A 97 7.51 4.79 -0.42
CA ASN A 97 8.15 6.04 -0.84
C ASN A 97 7.48 7.27 -0.21
N SER A 98 6.18 7.20 0.10
CA SER A 98 5.44 8.28 0.78
C SER A 98 5.94 8.58 2.19
N VAL A 99 6.74 7.69 2.78
CA VAL A 99 7.36 7.85 4.10
C VAL A 99 8.90 7.91 3.99
N LEU A 100 9.48 7.29 2.96
CA LEU A 100 10.93 7.21 2.76
C LEU A 100 11.57 8.60 2.54
N VAL A 101 10.95 9.45 1.73
CA VAL A 101 11.49 10.78 1.38
C VAL A 101 11.66 11.67 2.62
N ASP A 102 10.76 11.54 3.59
CA ASP A 102 10.79 12.30 4.83
C ASP A 102 11.80 11.74 5.85
N THR A 103 12.14 10.45 5.74
CA THR A 103 12.93 9.72 6.75
C THR A 103 14.39 9.52 6.37
N VAL A 104 14.73 9.47 5.08
CA VAL A 104 16.11 9.25 4.60
C VAL A 104 16.49 10.31 3.56
N PRO A 105 17.12 11.42 3.98
CA PRO A 105 17.52 12.50 3.08
C PRO A 105 18.49 12.02 2.00
N GLY A 106 18.30 12.46 0.76
CA GLY A 106 19.22 12.21 -0.36
C GLY A 106 19.07 10.85 -1.05
N VAL A 107 18.04 10.06 -0.71
CA VAL A 107 17.70 8.85 -1.47
C VAL A 107 17.03 9.24 -2.79
N ASP A 108 17.55 8.70 -3.89
CA ASP A 108 16.89 8.74 -5.20
C ASP A 108 15.76 7.71 -5.22
N ALA A 109 14.55 8.15 -4.87
CA ALA A 109 13.35 7.34 -4.84
C ALA A 109 12.34 7.85 -5.87
N GLU A 110 11.63 6.93 -6.52
CA GLU A 110 10.53 7.30 -7.42
C GLU A 110 9.47 8.12 -6.66
N PRO A 111 9.04 9.28 -7.19
CA PRO A 111 8.02 10.09 -6.53
C PRO A 111 6.72 9.29 -6.35
N PRO A 112 6.15 9.22 -5.12
CA PRO A 112 4.90 8.51 -4.86
C PRO A 112 3.75 8.94 -5.79
N ALA A 113 3.69 10.23 -6.11
CA ALA A 113 2.69 10.80 -7.01
C ALA A 113 2.65 10.11 -8.39
N ARG A 114 3.81 9.73 -8.95
CA ARG A 114 3.89 9.08 -10.26
C ARG A 114 3.30 7.67 -10.25
N ASP A 115 3.58 6.91 -9.19
CA ASP A 115 3.00 5.58 -9.02
C ASP A 115 1.49 5.67 -8.81
N LEU A 116 1.04 6.65 -8.02
CA LEU A 116 -0.38 6.90 -7.78
C LEU A 116 -1.12 7.26 -9.06
N GLU A 117 -0.59 8.18 -9.87
CA GLU A 117 -1.15 8.55 -11.17
C GLU A 117 -1.26 7.34 -12.11
N THR A 118 -0.21 6.51 -12.15
CA THR A 118 -0.21 5.30 -12.98
C THR A 118 -1.27 4.30 -12.51
N LEU A 119 -1.38 4.08 -11.19
CA LEU A 119 -2.42 3.20 -10.62
C LEU A 119 -3.83 3.69 -10.98
N LEU A 120 -4.10 4.98 -10.80
CA LEU A 120 -5.41 5.56 -11.12
C LEU A 120 -5.75 5.44 -12.61
N SER A 121 -4.77 5.72 -13.48
CA SER A 121 -4.92 5.57 -14.93
C SER A 121 -5.21 4.12 -15.33
N ASP A 122 -4.44 3.17 -14.80
CA ASP A 122 -4.60 1.74 -15.12
C ASP A 122 -5.93 1.16 -14.60
N GLN A 123 -6.47 1.70 -13.51
CA GLN A 123 -7.75 1.29 -12.93
C GLN A 123 -8.96 1.71 -13.79
N ALA A 124 -8.89 2.84 -14.51
CA ALA A 124 -10.01 3.39 -15.26
C ALA A 124 -10.55 2.46 -16.37
N GLY A 125 -9.69 1.56 -16.89
CA GLY A 125 -10.04 0.62 -17.96
C GLY A 125 -10.53 -0.76 -17.48
N VAL A 126 -10.64 -1.00 -16.18
CA VAL A 126 -10.95 -2.32 -15.63
C VAL A 126 -12.46 -2.52 -15.49
N ALA A 127 -13.01 -3.47 -16.25
CA ALA A 127 -14.39 -3.90 -16.08
C ALA A 127 -14.56 -4.67 -14.76
N GLY A 128 -15.52 -4.27 -13.93
CA GLY A 128 -15.74 -4.87 -12.61
C GLY A 128 -14.57 -4.63 -11.66
N PRO A 129 -14.26 -3.36 -11.33
CA PRO A 129 -13.10 -3.03 -10.50
C PRO A 129 -13.21 -3.71 -9.13
N PRO A 130 -12.16 -4.40 -8.65
CA PRO A 130 -12.17 -4.99 -7.33
C PRO A 130 -12.23 -3.90 -6.24
N PRO A 131 -12.88 -4.17 -5.08
CA PRO A 131 -13.12 -3.16 -4.06
C PRO A 131 -11.84 -2.50 -3.50
N TYR A 132 -10.71 -3.22 -3.49
CA TYR A 132 -9.45 -2.69 -3.00
C TYR A 132 -8.88 -1.53 -3.84
N PHE A 133 -9.41 -1.25 -5.03
CA PHE A 133 -9.03 -0.05 -5.80
C PHE A 133 -9.35 1.25 -5.07
N LEU A 134 -10.34 1.24 -4.18
CA LEU A 134 -10.63 2.38 -3.31
C LEU A 134 -9.45 2.72 -2.38
N SER A 135 -8.52 1.80 -2.13
CA SER A 135 -7.27 2.11 -1.42
C SER A 135 -6.40 3.11 -2.16
N THR A 136 -6.32 3.02 -3.50
CA THR A 136 -5.61 4.01 -4.33
C THR A 136 -6.27 5.39 -4.24
N HIS A 137 -7.61 5.44 -4.29
CA HIS A 137 -8.35 6.69 -4.15
C HIS A 137 -8.21 7.29 -2.74
N ALA A 138 -8.19 6.46 -1.70
CA ALA A 138 -7.91 6.90 -0.34
C ALA A 138 -6.48 7.44 -0.19
N ALA A 139 -5.50 6.84 -0.88
CA ALA A 139 -4.12 7.36 -0.93
C ALA A 139 -4.02 8.73 -1.61
N LEU A 140 -4.78 8.95 -2.70
CA LEU A 140 -4.90 10.27 -3.34
C LEU A 140 -5.51 11.31 -2.41
N LEU A 141 -6.63 10.97 -1.76
CA LEU A 141 -7.27 11.84 -0.77
C LEU A 141 -6.29 12.21 0.35
N ARG A 142 -5.61 11.21 0.93
CA ARG A 142 -4.59 11.42 1.95
C ARG A 142 -3.49 12.38 1.47
N GLN A 143 -2.97 12.18 0.26
CA GLN A 143 -1.90 13.02 -0.27
C GLN A 143 -2.36 14.48 -0.38
N ARG A 144 -3.53 14.74 -0.94
CA ARG A 144 -4.08 16.10 -1.08
C ARG A 144 -4.36 16.77 0.26
N LEU A 145 -4.83 16.00 1.24
CA LEU A 145 -5.01 16.48 2.61
C LEU A 145 -3.67 16.92 3.24
N ARG A 146 -2.59 16.15 3.04
CA ARG A 146 -1.25 16.50 3.52
C ARG A 146 -0.68 17.75 2.85
N GLU A 147 -0.95 17.93 1.56
CA GLU A 147 -0.57 19.13 0.80
C GLU A 147 -1.39 20.38 1.18
N GLY A 148 -2.50 20.21 1.91
CA GLY A 148 -3.37 21.30 2.35
C GLY A 148 -4.10 22.02 1.21
N SER A 149 -4.14 21.42 0.01
CA SER A 149 -4.74 22.02 -1.18
C SER A 149 -5.98 21.26 -1.65
N ALA A 150 -7.03 22.00 -2.00
CA ALA A 150 -8.25 21.48 -2.63
C ALA A 150 -8.92 20.31 -1.86
N VAL A 151 -9.06 20.43 -0.54
CA VAL A 151 -9.67 19.40 0.32
C VAL A 151 -11.09 19.02 -0.12
N ASP A 152 -11.96 20.00 -0.39
CA ASP A 152 -13.32 19.77 -0.87
C ASP A 152 -13.33 18.91 -2.15
N LYS A 153 -12.50 19.30 -3.13
CA LYS A 153 -12.34 18.57 -4.39
C LYS A 153 -11.82 17.16 -4.17
N ALA A 154 -10.89 16.96 -3.25
CA ALA A 154 -10.36 15.63 -2.92
C ALA A 154 -11.43 14.73 -2.32
N VAL A 155 -12.30 15.27 -1.44
CA VAL A 155 -13.43 14.55 -0.87
C VAL A 155 -14.47 14.20 -1.94
N GLU A 156 -14.81 15.14 -2.83
CA GLU A 156 -15.71 14.91 -3.97
C GLU A 156 -15.18 13.83 -4.91
N GLU A 157 -13.88 13.86 -5.25
CA GLU A 157 -13.26 12.84 -6.09
C GLU A 157 -13.28 11.45 -5.44
N PHE A 158 -13.07 11.36 -4.13
CA PHE A 158 -13.21 10.10 -3.41
C PHE A 158 -14.66 9.60 -3.41
N ALA A 159 -15.65 10.48 -3.20
CA ALA A 159 -17.05 10.12 -3.26
C ALA A 159 -17.44 9.58 -4.66
N SER A 160 -16.98 10.23 -5.73
CA SER A 160 -17.17 9.75 -7.10
C SER A 160 -16.49 8.39 -7.34
N ALA A 161 -15.34 8.13 -6.72
CA ALA A 161 -14.70 6.82 -6.79
C ALA A 161 -15.55 5.73 -6.13
N VAL A 162 -16.25 6.02 -5.03
CA VAL A 162 -17.18 5.08 -4.37
C VAL A 162 -18.38 4.73 -5.26
N ASP A 163 -18.85 5.67 -6.08
CA ASP A 163 -19.94 5.42 -7.04
C ASP A 163 -19.50 4.50 -8.21
N THR A 164 -18.21 4.51 -8.54
CA THR A 164 -17.65 3.71 -9.65
C THR A 164 -17.10 2.36 -9.21
N VAL A 165 -16.56 2.29 -7.99
CA VAL A 165 -16.05 1.06 -7.35
C VAL A 165 -16.93 0.76 -6.15
N ALA A 166 -17.88 -0.16 -6.32
CA ALA A 166 -18.81 -0.51 -5.25
C ALA A 166 -18.04 -1.03 -4.00
N PRO A 167 -18.24 -0.41 -2.82
CA PRO A 167 -17.67 -0.93 -1.59
C PRO A 167 -18.21 -2.33 -1.29
N ALA A 168 -17.30 -3.29 -1.20
CA ALA A 168 -17.60 -4.66 -0.79
C ALA A 168 -16.35 -5.26 -0.15
N PRO A 169 -16.48 -6.34 0.65
CA PRO A 169 -15.32 -7.00 1.20
C PRO A 169 -14.34 -7.41 0.09
N ALA A 170 -13.09 -6.97 0.19
CA ALA A 170 -12.12 -7.18 -0.89
C ALA A 170 -11.75 -8.66 -1.12
N GLY A 171 -12.12 -9.56 -0.20
CA GLY A 171 -11.72 -10.97 -0.22
C GLY A 171 -10.21 -11.19 -0.02
N ILE A 172 -9.46 -10.11 0.16
CA ILE A 172 -8.02 -10.07 0.41
C ILE A 172 -7.78 -9.31 1.71
N SER A 173 -6.88 -9.81 2.56
CA SER A 173 -6.55 -9.19 3.83
C SER A 173 -5.06 -8.90 3.88
N LEU A 174 -4.70 -7.71 3.43
CA LEU A 174 -3.34 -7.19 3.46
C LEU A 174 -3.33 -5.92 4.32
N PRO A 175 -2.60 -5.88 5.46
CA PRO A 175 -2.73 -4.85 6.49
C PRO A 175 -2.23 -3.44 6.10
N TYR A 176 -1.89 -3.23 4.83
CA TYR A 176 -1.44 -1.96 4.26
C TYR A 176 -2.40 -1.40 3.22
N LEU A 177 -3.38 -2.18 2.79
CA LEU A 177 -4.41 -1.67 1.88
C LEU A 177 -5.40 -0.77 2.60
N ASP A 178 -5.57 -0.92 3.91
CA ASP A 178 -6.44 -0.07 4.73
C ASP A 178 -5.72 1.15 5.33
N LEU A 179 -4.38 1.21 5.25
CA LEU A 179 -3.59 2.30 5.83
C LEU A 179 -4.00 3.69 5.31
N PRO A 180 -4.19 3.92 4.00
CA PRO A 180 -4.58 5.24 3.52
C PRO A 180 -5.95 5.70 4.04
N PHE A 181 -6.89 4.77 4.24
CA PHE A 181 -8.19 5.08 4.83
C PHE A 181 -8.02 5.60 6.26
N ARG A 182 -7.24 4.90 7.09
CA ARG A 182 -7.01 5.28 8.48
C ARG A 182 -6.40 6.68 8.58
N GLU A 183 -5.36 6.93 7.79
CA GLU A 183 -4.64 8.20 7.81
C GLU A 183 -5.51 9.35 7.27
N ALA A 184 -6.24 9.13 6.17
CA ALA A 184 -7.15 10.15 5.64
C ALA A 184 -8.31 10.45 6.60
N VAL A 185 -8.85 9.46 7.33
CA VAL A 185 -9.87 9.71 8.36
C VAL A 185 -9.35 10.65 9.45
N LEU A 186 -8.12 10.43 9.93
CA LEU A 186 -7.51 11.30 10.94
C LEU A 186 -7.29 12.72 10.40
N LEU A 187 -6.78 12.85 9.17
CA LEU A 187 -6.56 14.15 8.53
C LEU A 187 -7.86 14.92 8.29
N LEU A 188 -8.92 14.24 7.84
CA LEU A 188 -10.24 14.86 7.65
C LEU A 188 -10.83 15.39 8.95
N ARG A 189 -10.77 14.61 10.04
CA ARG A 189 -11.21 15.08 11.35
C ARG A 189 -10.42 16.30 11.81
N HIS A 190 -9.10 16.27 11.63
CA HIS A 190 -8.25 17.41 11.99
C HIS A 190 -8.61 18.67 11.17
N ALA A 191 -9.03 18.50 9.92
CA ALA A 191 -9.49 19.58 9.05
C ALA A 191 -10.98 19.99 9.27
N GLY A 192 -11.71 19.35 10.19
CA GLY A 192 -13.12 19.65 10.48
C GLY A 192 -14.15 19.01 9.55
N TYR A 193 -13.76 17.99 8.76
CA TYR A 193 -14.62 17.27 7.82
C TYR A 193 -15.17 15.97 8.43
N ASP A 194 -15.90 16.07 9.54
CA ASP A 194 -16.33 14.91 10.33
C ASP A 194 -17.25 13.94 9.56
N ASP A 195 -18.17 14.47 8.76
CA ASP A 195 -19.08 13.64 7.95
C ASP A 195 -18.33 12.85 6.87
N ALA A 196 -17.38 13.50 6.20
CA ALA A 196 -16.51 12.84 5.21
C ALA A 196 -15.63 11.78 5.88
N ALA A 197 -15.10 12.06 7.07
CA ALA A 197 -14.32 11.11 7.84
C ALA A 197 -15.14 9.88 8.26
N ALA A 198 -16.40 10.08 8.68
CA ALA A 198 -17.33 9.01 9.02
C ALA A 198 -17.69 8.14 7.80
N SER A 199 -17.94 8.78 6.66
CA SER A 199 -18.19 8.09 5.38
C SER A 199 -16.97 7.25 4.96
N LEU A 200 -15.78 7.84 4.94
CA LEU A 200 -14.54 7.16 4.58
C LEU A 200 -14.23 5.97 5.51
N ARG A 201 -14.43 6.14 6.82
CA ARG A 201 -14.31 5.05 7.80
C ARG A 201 -15.27 3.90 7.49
N THR A 202 -16.52 4.21 7.18
CA THR A 202 -17.54 3.20 6.86
C THR A 202 -17.16 2.44 5.60
N THR A 203 -16.68 3.13 4.57
CA THR A 203 -16.16 2.53 3.34
C THR A 203 -14.96 1.62 3.64
N GLY A 204 -13.97 2.11 4.39
CA GLY A 204 -12.79 1.32 4.76
C GLY A 204 -13.14 0.03 5.51
N LEU A 205 -14.05 0.10 6.49
CA LEU A 205 -14.53 -1.06 7.25
C LEU A 205 -15.39 -2.01 6.41
N THR A 206 -16.07 -1.51 5.38
CA THR A 206 -16.83 -2.36 4.44
C THR A 206 -15.88 -3.19 3.58
N ILE A 207 -14.78 -2.58 3.12
CA ILE A 207 -13.77 -3.25 2.28
C ILE A 207 -12.91 -4.19 3.11
N TYR A 208 -12.51 -3.76 4.31
CA TYR A 208 -11.61 -4.46 5.23
C TYR A 208 -12.28 -4.66 6.61
N PRO A 209 -13.25 -5.58 6.73
CA PRO A 209 -14.01 -5.77 7.97
C PRO A 209 -13.17 -6.30 9.15
N GLY A 210 -12.00 -6.88 8.86
CA GLY A 210 -11.03 -7.33 9.87
C GLY A 210 -10.13 -6.23 10.44
N SER A 211 -10.16 -5.02 9.87
CA SER A 211 -9.36 -3.90 10.37
C SER A 211 -9.90 -3.40 11.72
N VAL A 212 -9.02 -3.22 12.70
CA VAL A 212 -9.42 -2.83 14.06
C VAL A 212 -10.04 -1.42 14.04
N PRO A 213 -11.28 -1.21 14.52
CA PRO A 213 -11.94 0.10 14.48
C PRO A 213 -11.21 1.21 15.26
N LEU A 214 -10.39 0.84 16.25
CA LEU A 214 -9.55 1.74 17.04
C LEU A 214 -8.49 2.48 16.20
N HIS A 215 -8.15 1.95 15.02
CA HIS A 215 -7.25 2.63 14.10
C HIS A 215 -7.91 3.79 13.32
N TYR A 216 -9.22 3.97 13.49
CA TYR A 216 -10.04 5.04 12.90
C TYR A 216 -10.68 5.93 13.98
N ALA A 217 -10.24 5.80 15.24
CA ALA A 217 -10.70 6.59 16.38
C ALA A 217 -9.88 7.85 16.55
#